data_AF-A0A3L7TYJ7-F1
#
_entry.id   AF-A0A3L7TYJ7-F1
#
_cell.length_a   1.000
_cell.length_b   1.000
_cell.length_c   1.000
_cell.angle_alpha   90.00
_cell.angle_beta   90.00
_cell.angle_gamma   90.00
#
_symmetry.space_group_name_H-M   'P 1'
#
loop_
_entity.id
_entity.type
_entity.pdbx_description
1 polymer ?
#
loop_
_entity_poly.entity_id
_entity_poly.type
_entity_poly.pdbx_seq_one_letter_code
_entity_poly.pdbx_strand_id
1 'polypeptide(L)'
;MWHHGHLMDSMTGTHLVPPSYALPADNKPIPYAPQVRGWLEEYEEKYGRRGSSTMTTEQVPIEWTCGEARVIDVRTSIGSTQQVRWPASPEITVDQIKAFEQKAGDLKSGDVVIFQTGYNDAYLRPQPADTRMWLQPLQGKAEGWPAPGPDAILYLKSKGIRCVASDAPDLGGVDPKRALMTYWALGSREMVGVEFLVNIDKIPAQGAYFMFAAVKVRNCNGGPGRAIVLY
;
A
#
# COMPACT_ATOMS: atom_id res chain seq x y z
N MET A 1 -13.13 -37.94 4.99
CA MET A 1 -13.18 -36.67 4.25
C MET A 1 -12.73 -35.59 5.23
N TRP A 2 -11.54 -35.03 5.03
CA TRP A 2 -10.99 -34.03 5.95
C TRP A 2 -11.52 -32.65 5.54
N HIS A 3 -12.41 -32.08 6.35
CA HIS A 3 -12.89 -30.71 6.15
C HIS A 3 -11.79 -29.74 6.59
N HIS A 4 -11.07 -29.16 5.63
CA HIS A 4 -10.08 -28.11 5.87
C HIS A 4 -10.81 -26.77 5.81
N GLY A 5 -11.49 -26.42 6.90
CA GLY A 5 -12.08 -25.10 7.07
C GLY A 5 -10.98 -24.08 7.37
N HIS A 6 -10.99 -22.95 6.66
CA HIS A 6 -10.10 -21.83 6.93
C HIS A 6 -10.92 -20.65 7.45
N LEU A 7 -10.49 -20.08 8.57
CA LEU A 7 -10.94 -18.78 9.05
C LEU A 7 -9.82 -17.78 8.76
N MET A 8 -10.09 -16.80 7.90
CA MET A 8 -9.12 -15.76 7.55
C MET A 8 -9.83 -14.42 7.43
N ASP A 9 -9.18 -13.37 7.89
CA ASP A 9 -9.59 -12.00 7.59
C ASP A 9 -9.32 -11.71 6.10
N SER A 10 -10.08 -10.78 5.50
CA SER A 10 -9.95 -10.48 4.08
C SER A 10 -8.61 -9.79 3.74
N MET A 11 -7.96 -9.16 4.71
CA MET A 11 -6.66 -8.51 4.60
C MET A 11 -5.51 -9.37 5.19
N THR A 12 -5.62 -10.70 5.06
CA THR A 12 -4.59 -11.62 5.58
C THR A 12 -3.49 -11.88 4.54
N GLY A 13 -2.24 -11.61 4.89
CA GLY A 13 -1.08 -11.89 4.03
C GLY A 13 -1.06 -10.98 2.80
N THR A 14 -0.55 -11.44 1.66
CA THR A 14 -0.54 -10.64 0.43
C THR A 14 -1.95 -10.44 -0.12
N HIS A 15 -2.40 -9.19 -0.20
CA HIS A 15 -3.79 -8.85 -0.51
C HIS A 15 -3.89 -7.56 -1.34
N LEU A 16 -5.06 -7.35 -1.96
CA LEU A 16 -5.39 -6.17 -2.75
C LEU A 16 -6.19 -5.17 -1.91
N VAL A 17 -5.84 -3.89 -2.00
CA VAL A 17 -6.56 -2.73 -1.47
C VAL A 17 -7.28 -2.03 -2.63
N PRO A 18 -8.62 -2.20 -2.79
CA PRO A 18 -9.40 -1.49 -3.79
C PRO A 18 -9.82 -0.09 -3.29
N PRO A 19 -10.31 0.83 -4.15
CA PRO A 19 -10.77 2.14 -3.70
C PRO A 19 -11.88 2.11 -2.64
N SER A 20 -12.75 1.11 -2.66
CA SER A 20 -13.80 0.96 -1.64
C SER A 20 -13.28 0.67 -0.23
N TYR A 21 -11.99 0.32 -0.07
CA TYR A 21 -11.33 0.19 1.24
C TYR A 21 -11.42 1.48 2.05
N ALA A 22 -11.19 2.63 1.40
CA ALA A 22 -11.06 3.93 2.07
C ALA A 22 -12.06 4.98 1.58
N LEU A 23 -12.82 4.67 0.53
CA LEU A 23 -13.86 5.54 0.01
C LEU A 23 -15.25 4.99 0.36
N PRO A 24 -16.20 5.88 0.71
CA PRO A 24 -17.59 5.53 0.88
C PRO A 24 -18.24 5.23 -0.48
N ALA A 25 -19.34 4.49 -0.43
CA ALA A 25 -20.09 4.10 -1.62
C ALA A 25 -20.74 5.30 -2.35
N ASP A 26 -21.06 6.38 -1.62
CA ASP A 26 -21.66 7.59 -2.17
C ASP A 26 -21.15 8.85 -1.47
N ASN A 27 -21.63 10.01 -1.90
CA ASN A 27 -21.25 11.30 -1.36
C ASN A 27 -22.12 11.75 -0.17
N LYS A 28 -22.91 10.85 0.44
CA LYS A 28 -23.73 11.23 1.58
C LYS A 28 -22.83 11.58 2.77
N PRO A 29 -23.25 12.52 3.63
CA PRO A 29 -22.52 12.84 4.85
C PRO A 29 -22.34 11.61 5.72
N ILE A 30 -21.11 11.34 6.13
CA ILE A 30 -20.77 10.28 7.09
C ILE A 30 -20.51 10.94 8.45
N PRO A 31 -21.08 10.39 9.54
CA PRO A 31 -20.85 10.91 10.89
C PRO A 31 -19.45 10.51 11.40
N TYR A 32 -18.40 11.04 10.77
CA TYR A 32 -17.03 10.86 11.23
C TYR A 32 -16.82 11.49 12.62
N ALA A 33 -15.94 10.89 13.41
CA ALA A 33 -15.45 11.50 14.64
C ALA A 33 -14.85 12.89 14.35
N PRO A 34 -14.93 13.86 15.27
CA PRO A 34 -14.45 15.22 15.05
C PRO A 34 -13.01 15.30 14.53
N GLN A 35 -12.12 14.46 15.06
CA GLN A 35 -10.73 14.37 14.63
C GLN A 35 -10.59 13.96 13.16
N VAL A 36 -11.33 12.94 12.72
CA VAL A 36 -11.30 12.44 11.33
C VAL A 36 -11.91 13.47 10.36
N ARG A 37 -12.91 14.24 10.80
CA ARG A 37 -13.43 15.37 10.00
C ARG A 37 -12.35 16.42 9.73
N GLY A 38 -11.60 16.83 10.77
CA GLY A 38 -10.48 17.75 10.59
C GLY A 38 -9.42 17.20 9.65
N TRP A 39 -9.09 15.91 9.77
CA TRP A 39 -8.15 15.26 8.83
C TRP A 39 -8.67 15.25 7.39
N LEU A 40 -9.97 15.06 7.19
CA LEU A 40 -10.60 15.11 5.88
C LEU A 40 -10.55 16.52 5.30
N GLU A 41 -10.86 17.54 6.10
CA GLU A 41 -10.76 18.95 5.68
C GLU A 41 -9.34 19.29 5.23
N GLU A 42 -8.33 18.94 6.02
CA GLU A 42 -6.92 19.13 5.66
C GLU A 42 -6.51 18.36 4.39
N TYR A 43 -7.02 17.13 4.24
CA TYR A 43 -6.78 16.33 3.04
C TYR A 43 -7.40 17.00 1.81
N GLU A 44 -8.65 17.42 1.89
CA GLU A 44 -9.38 17.97 0.74
C GLU A 44 -8.87 19.37 0.35
N GLU A 45 -8.40 20.15 1.33
CA GLU A 45 -7.72 21.42 1.09
C GLU A 45 -6.44 21.23 0.26
N LYS A 46 -5.61 20.23 0.61
CA LYS A 46 -4.31 20.02 -0.04
C LYS A 46 -4.38 19.17 -1.32
N TYR A 47 -5.14 18.08 -1.30
CA TYR A 47 -5.08 17.01 -2.32
C TYR A 47 -6.31 16.96 -3.22
N GLY A 48 -7.32 17.77 -2.92
CA GLY A 48 -8.62 17.78 -3.59
C GLY A 48 -9.60 16.79 -2.97
N ARG A 49 -10.84 16.81 -3.47
CA ARG A 49 -11.96 16.04 -2.93
C ARG A 49 -11.66 14.55 -2.82
N ARG A 50 -11.99 13.94 -1.68
CA ARG A 50 -11.82 12.50 -1.42
C ARG A 50 -12.74 11.62 -2.27
N GLY A 51 -13.94 12.10 -2.57
CA GLY A 51 -14.89 11.39 -3.45
C GLY A 51 -15.48 10.11 -2.84
N SER A 52 -15.95 9.22 -3.71
CA SER A 52 -16.67 7.99 -3.39
C SER A 52 -16.35 6.88 -4.39
N SER A 53 -16.40 5.62 -3.99
CA SER A 53 -16.25 4.48 -4.88
C SER A 53 -16.98 3.26 -4.34
N THR A 54 -17.60 2.50 -5.24
CA THR A 54 -18.21 1.19 -4.96
C THR A 54 -17.35 0.04 -5.47
N MET A 55 -16.18 0.33 -6.04
CA MET A 55 -15.31 -0.67 -6.64
C MET A 55 -14.61 -1.51 -5.57
N THR A 56 -15.13 -2.70 -5.37
CA THR A 56 -14.59 -3.74 -4.49
C THR A 56 -13.58 -4.61 -5.22
N THR A 57 -12.82 -5.44 -4.48
CA THR A 57 -11.72 -6.27 -5.00
C THR A 57 -12.09 -7.09 -6.23
N GLU A 58 -13.29 -7.69 -6.25
CA GLU A 58 -13.73 -8.53 -7.37
C GLU A 58 -14.12 -7.75 -8.63
N GLN A 59 -14.27 -6.43 -8.50
CA GLN A 59 -14.63 -5.50 -9.57
C GLN A 59 -13.40 -4.77 -10.15
N VAL A 60 -12.25 -4.81 -9.46
CA VAL A 60 -11.01 -4.22 -9.98
C VAL A 60 -10.65 -4.90 -11.30
N PRO A 61 -10.48 -4.13 -12.40
CA PRO A 61 -10.03 -4.69 -13.67
C PRO A 61 -8.63 -5.30 -13.51
N ILE A 62 -8.44 -6.52 -14.01
CA ILE A 62 -7.19 -7.27 -13.80
C ILE A 62 -5.96 -6.53 -14.37
N GLU A 63 -6.16 -5.77 -15.44
CA GLU A 63 -5.14 -4.94 -16.07
C GLU A 63 -4.65 -3.79 -15.18
N TRP A 64 -5.37 -3.40 -14.12
CA TRP A 64 -4.87 -2.43 -13.15
C TRP A 64 -3.78 -3.02 -12.26
N THR A 65 -3.83 -4.33 -12.04
CA THR A 65 -2.93 -5.10 -11.17
C THR A 65 -1.87 -5.88 -11.95
N CYS A 66 -1.70 -5.57 -13.24
CA CYS A 66 -0.74 -6.21 -14.13
C CYS A 66 0.07 -5.15 -14.88
N GLY A 67 1.38 -5.35 -15.02
CA GLY A 67 2.24 -4.39 -15.71
C GLY A 67 3.73 -4.67 -15.56
N GLU A 68 4.56 -3.86 -16.22
CA GLU A 68 6.01 -3.90 -16.02
C GLU A 68 6.33 -3.55 -14.56
N ALA A 69 7.10 -4.41 -13.89
CA ALA A 69 7.44 -4.26 -12.49
C ALA A 69 8.55 -3.22 -12.32
N ARG A 70 8.24 -2.11 -11.66
CA ARG A 70 9.19 -1.03 -11.35
C ARG A 70 9.51 -1.07 -9.87
N VAL A 71 10.57 -1.80 -9.52
CA VAL A 71 10.99 -2.01 -8.13
C VAL A 71 11.83 -0.83 -7.65
N ILE A 72 11.29 -0.06 -6.71
CA ILE A 72 11.95 1.07 -6.06
C ILE A 72 12.50 0.61 -4.72
N ASP A 73 13.82 0.46 -4.63
CA ASP A 73 14.52 0.10 -3.40
C ASP A 73 14.55 1.27 -2.41
N VAL A 74 13.87 1.09 -1.28
CA VAL A 74 13.79 2.05 -0.16
C VAL A 74 14.22 1.39 1.15
N ARG A 75 14.97 0.28 1.10
CA ARG A 75 15.41 -0.45 2.30
C ARG A 75 16.23 0.41 3.26
N THR A 76 16.94 1.40 2.74
CA THR A 76 17.72 2.36 3.53
C THR A 76 16.86 3.28 4.39
N SER A 77 15.53 3.29 4.20
CA SER A 77 14.60 4.04 5.05
C SER A 77 14.35 3.35 6.41
N ILE A 78 14.59 2.04 6.54
CA ILE A 78 14.50 1.36 7.83
C ILE A 78 15.58 1.90 8.77
N GLY A 79 15.20 2.27 9.99
CA GLY A 79 16.05 2.86 11.02
C GLY A 79 16.34 4.35 10.82
N SER A 80 15.67 5.00 9.87
CA SER A 80 15.90 6.42 9.55
C SER A 80 15.20 7.40 10.51
N THR A 81 14.18 6.95 11.25
CA THR A 81 13.54 7.74 12.28
C THR A 81 14.32 7.73 13.58
N GLN A 82 14.08 8.74 14.41
CA GLN A 82 14.68 8.84 15.74
C GLN A 82 13.71 8.25 16.76
N GLN A 83 14.23 7.61 17.81
CA GLN A 83 13.42 6.98 18.86
C GLN A 83 12.39 7.93 19.50
N VAL A 84 12.72 9.20 19.66
CA VAL A 84 11.80 10.24 20.17
C VAL A 84 10.58 10.47 19.28
N ARG A 85 10.67 10.10 17.99
CA ARG A 85 9.57 10.21 17.02
C ARG A 85 8.82 8.90 16.86
N TRP A 86 9.20 7.82 17.54
CA TRP A 86 8.47 6.57 17.42
C TRP A 86 7.03 6.74 17.95
N PRO A 87 6.05 6.15 17.25
CA PRO A 87 6.19 5.13 16.20
C PRO A 87 6.18 5.65 14.76
N ALA A 88 6.60 6.89 14.49
CA ALA A 88 6.61 7.42 13.13
C ALA A 88 7.20 6.43 12.11
N SER A 89 6.53 6.32 10.97
CA SER A 89 7.00 5.56 9.81
C SER A 89 7.97 6.42 8.99
N PRO A 90 9.04 5.84 8.43
CA PRO A 90 9.79 6.47 7.34
C PRO A 90 8.85 6.71 6.15
N GLU A 91 8.70 7.96 5.72
CA GLU A 91 7.83 8.29 4.59
C GLU A 91 8.61 8.15 3.27
N ILE A 92 8.05 7.39 2.32
CA ILE A 92 8.59 7.27 0.97
C ILE A 92 8.22 8.51 0.17
N THR A 93 9.23 9.25 -0.29
CA THR A 93 9.05 10.59 -0.87
C THR A 93 9.01 10.59 -2.39
N VAL A 94 8.44 11.65 -2.97
CA VAL A 94 8.49 11.91 -4.42
C VAL A 94 9.92 11.99 -4.93
N ASP A 95 10.86 12.51 -4.12
CA ASP A 95 12.26 12.63 -4.52
C ASP A 95 12.95 11.27 -4.63
N GLN A 96 12.61 10.30 -3.75
CA GLN A 96 13.09 8.92 -3.89
C GLN A 96 12.57 8.29 -5.19
N ILE A 97 11.30 8.53 -5.55
CA ILE A 97 10.71 8.03 -6.80
C ILE A 97 11.40 8.66 -8.02
N LYS A 98 11.61 9.99 -8.02
CA LYS A 98 12.34 10.68 -9.09
C LYS A 98 13.79 10.22 -9.21
N ALA A 99 14.46 9.95 -8.09
CA ALA A 99 15.82 9.42 -8.08
C ALA A 99 15.88 8.00 -8.67
N PHE A 100 14.83 7.19 -8.48
CA PHE A 100 14.68 5.92 -9.17
C PHE A 100 14.52 6.14 -10.69
N GLU A 101 13.65 7.04 -11.12
CA GLU A 101 13.44 7.33 -12.55
C GLU A 101 14.72 7.78 -13.26
N GLN A 102 15.54 8.61 -12.61
CA GLN A 102 16.84 9.02 -13.14
C GLN A 102 17.81 7.85 -13.39
N LYS A 103 17.70 6.77 -12.61
CA LYS A 103 18.59 5.60 -12.69
C LYS A 103 18.03 4.49 -13.58
N ALA A 104 16.72 4.28 -13.55
CA ALA A 104 16.05 3.12 -14.13
C ALA A 104 15.12 3.48 -15.31
N GLY A 105 15.09 4.75 -15.72
CA GLY A 105 14.20 5.29 -16.74
C GLY A 105 12.86 5.76 -16.18
N ASP A 106 12.15 6.60 -16.92
CA ASP A 106 10.87 7.16 -16.50
C ASP A 106 9.82 6.07 -16.22
N LEU A 107 8.97 6.31 -15.22
CA LEU A 107 7.75 5.53 -14.99
C LEU A 107 6.75 5.81 -16.11
N LYS A 108 6.09 4.75 -16.61
CA LYS A 108 5.12 4.82 -17.70
C LYS A 108 3.73 4.41 -17.24
N SER A 109 2.73 4.87 -17.98
CA SER A 109 1.34 4.43 -17.76
C SER A 109 1.23 2.92 -17.91
N GLY A 110 0.58 2.26 -16.94
CA GLY A 110 0.45 0.80 -16.90
C GLY A 110 1.60 0.07 -16.21
N ASP A 111 2.67 0.75 -15.79
CA ASP A 111 3.67 0.16 -14.90
C ASP A 111 3.04 -0.17 -13.53
N VAL A 112 3.58 -1.18 -12.86
CA VAL A 112 3.30 -1.48 -11.45
C VAL A 112 4.50 -1.03 -10.64
N VAL A 113 4.31 -0.05 -9.75
CA VAL A 113 5.38 0.43 -8.86
C VAL A 113 5.39 -0.40 -7.60
N ILE A 114 6.54 -0.99 -7.29
CA ILE A 114 6.74 -1.86 -6.13
C ILE A 114 7.80 -1.24 -5.23
N PHE A 115 7.42 -0.86 -4.01
CA PHE A 115 8.37 -0.41 -3.00
C PHE A 115 8.99 -1.61 -2.30
N GLN A 116 10.31 -1.79 -2.47
CA GLN A 116 11.08 -2.75 -1.70
C GLN A 116 11.55 -2.06 -0.42
N THR A 117 10.81 -2.27 0.67
CA THR A 117 11.11 -1.73 1.99
C THR A 117 12.04 -2.63 2.79
N GLY A 118 12.05 -3.94 2.51
CA GLY A 118 12.79 -4.96 3.26
C GLY A 118 12.16 -5.29 4.62
N TYR A 119 10.97 -4.75 4.91
CA TYR A 119 10.36 -4.87 6.24
C TYR A 119 9.90 -6.31 6.52
N ASN A 120 9.24 -6.96 5.56
CA ASN A 120 8.88 -8.37 5.67
C ASN A 120 10.10 -9.26 5.85
N ASP A 121 11.16 -9.05 5.06
CA ASP A 121 12.39 -9.85 5.17
C ASP A 121 13.00 -9.75 6.58
N ALA A 122 12.98 -8.55 7.16
CA ALA A 122 13.51 -8.28 8.49
C ALA A 122 12.63 -8.87 9.61
N TYR A 123 11.31 -8.76 9.51
CA TYR A 123 10.42 -8.87 10.67
C TYR A 123 9.26 -9.87 10.54
N LEU A 124 9.01 -10.42 9.35
CA LEU A 124 8.05 -11.52 9.20
C LEU A 124 8.66 -12.81 9.77
N ARG A 125 8.22 -13.18 10.97
CA ARG A 125 8.68 -14.34 11.73
C ARG A 125 7.48 -15.10 12.28
N PRO A 126 7.60 -16.39 12.64
CA PRO A 126 6.56 -17.08 13.38
C PRO A 126 6.43 -16.53 14.80
N GLN A 127 5.25 -16.66 15.40
CA GLN A 127 5.07 -16.38 16.83
C GLN A 127 6.05 -17.23 17.67
N PRO A 128 6.62 -16.67 18.76
CA PRO A 128 6.35 -15.33 19.32
C PRO A 128 7.31 -14.22 18.82
N ALA A 129 8.10 -14.46 17.77
CA ALA A 129 9.14 -13.54 17.30
C ALA A 129 8.63 -12.47 16.30
N ASP A 130 7.33 -12.46 16.01
CA ASP A 130 6.65 -11.59 15.04
C ASP A 130 6.34 -10.19 15.58
N THR A 131 6.57 -9.93 16.87
CA THR A 131 6.13 -8.67 17.52
C THR A 131 6.70 -7.40 16.89
N ARG A 132 7.88 -7.46 16.26
CA ARG A 132 8.48 -6.30 15.58
C ARG A 132 7.74 -5.88 14.31
N MET A 133 6.99 -6.81 13.70
CA MET A 133 6.22 -6.60 12.47
C MET A 133 5.08 -5.60 12.66
N TRP A 134 4.36 -5.69 13.78
CA TRP A 134 3.15 -4.90 14.02
C TRP A 134 3.08 -4.35 15.44
N LEU A 135 3.20 -5.25 16.42
CA LEU A 135 2.88 -4.96 17.82
C LEU A 135 3.79 -3.89 18.42
N GLN A 136 5.10 -3.99 18.24
CA GLN A 136 6.04 -3.01 18.79
C GLN A 136 5.90 -1.63 18.14
N PRO A 137 5.82 -1.49 16.79
CA PRO A 137 5.46 -0.23 16.15
C PRO A 137 4.15 0.36 16.68
N LEU A 138 3.05 -0.40 16.69
CA LEU A 138 1.75 0.12 17.14
C LEU A 138 1.73 0.52 18.62
N GLN A 139 2.63 -0.04 19.44
CA GLN A 139 2.81 0.33 20.85
C GLN A 139 3.78 1.51 21.07
N GLY A 140 4.35 2.10 20.03
CA GLY A 140 5.36 3.16 20.19
C GLY A 140 6.75 2.66 20.61
N LYS A 141 6.98 1.34 20.61
CA LYS A 141 8.22 0.72 21.09
C LYS A 141 9.28 0.53 19.99
N ALA A 142 8.90 0.72 18.74
CA ALA A 142 9.78 0.63 17.59
C ALA A 142 9.34 1.62 16.51
N GLU A 143 10.22 1.89 15.55
CA GLU A 143 9.89 2.59 14.31
C GLU A 143 8.79 1.84 13.52
N GLY A 144 7.92 2.60 12.85
CA GLY A 144 6.98 2.06 11.87
C GLY A 144 7.66 1.39 10.67
N TRP A 145 6.86 0.85 9.76
CA TRP A 145 7.37 0.41 8.45
C TRP A 145 7.47 1.59 7.49
N PRO A 146 8.38 1.55 6.49
CA PRO A 146 8.38 2.51 5.40
C PRO A 146 7.05 2.48 4.64
N ALA A 147 6.48 3.66 4.38
CA ALA A 147 5.15 3.78 3.79
C ALA A 147 5.09 5.00 2.84
N PRO A 148 4.42 4.92 1.68
CA PRO A 148 4.18 6.10 0.86
C PRO A 148 3.25 7.10 1.54
N GLY A 149 3.56 8.39 1.35
CA GLY A 149 2.63 9.48 1.67
C GLY A 149 1.64 9.77 0.52
N PRO A 150 0.56 10.54 0.77
CA PRO A 150 -0.36 11.00 -0.27
C PRO A 150 0.34 11.75 -1.42
N ASP A 151 1.40 12.53 -1.14
CA ASP A 151 2.17 13.23 -2.18
C ASP A 151 2.83 12.23 -3.17
N ALA A 152 3.34 11.10 -2.69
CA ALA A 152 3.89 10.03 -3.52
C ALA A 152 2.80 9.39 -4.38
N ILE A 153 1.63 9.11 -3.82
CA ILE A 153 0.50 8.55 -4.56
C ILE A 153 0.03 9.47 -5.69
N LEU A 154 -0.11 10.77 -5.42
CA LEU A 154 -0.48 11.75 -6.45
C LEU A 154 0.58 11.87 -7.55
N TYR A 155 1.86 11.78 -7.19
CA TYR A 155 2.94 11.77 -8.17
C TYR A 155 2.87 10.53 -9.06
N LEU A 156 2.74 9.34 -8.48
CA LEU A 156 2.59 8.09 -9.26
C LEU A 156 1.36 8.13 -10.15
N LYS A 157 0.24 8.68 -9.66
CA LYS A 157 -0.95 8.87 -10.48
C LYS A 157 -0.68 9.75 -11.71
N SER A 158 0.07 10.84 -11.56
CA SER A 158 0.36 11.76 -12.67
C SER A 158 1.19 11.09 -13.77
N LYS A 159 1.89 9.98 -13.45
CA LYS A 159 2.62 9.12 -14.39
C LYS A 159 1.76 8.02 -15.02
N GLY A 160 0.47 7.94 -14.68
CA GLY A 160 -0.46 6.94 -15.20
C GLY A 160 -0.42 5.60 -14.47
N ILE A 161 0.22 5.53 -13.30
CA ILE A 161 0.27 4.31 -12.48
C ILE A 161 -1.13 4.01 -11.91
N ARG A 162 -1.51 2.73 -11.96
CA ARG A 162 -2.77 2.23 -11.38
C ARG A 162 -2.57 1.33 -10.18
N CYS A 163 -1.42 0.66 -10.05
CA CYS A 163 -1.11 -0.21 -8.92
C CYS A 163 0.21 0.17 -8.26
N VAL A 164 0.15 0.34 -6.94
CA VAL A 164 1.30 0.51 -6.05
C VAL A 164 1.36 -0.72 -5.16
N ALA A 165 2.53 -1.31 -5.00
CA ALA A 165 2.74 -2.46 -4.15
C ALA A 165 3.87 -2.27 -3.16
N SER A 166 3.87 -3.01 -2.07
CA SER A 166 4.91 -2.97 -1.04
C SER A 166 5.06 -4.33 -0.35
N ASP A 167 6.28 -4.64 0.09
CA ASP A 167 6.53 -5.69 1.09
C ASP A 167 6.36 -5.20 2.53
N ALA A 168 5.95 -3.95 2.73
CA ALA A 168 5.51 -3.49 4.04
C ALA A 168 4.17 -4.15 4.42
N PRO A 169 3.88 -4.21 5.74
CA PRO A 169 2.61 -4.72 6.24
C PRO A 169 1.39 -4.03 5.60
N ASP A 170 1.47 -2.70 5.50
CA ASP A 170 0.46 -1.80 4.96
C ASP A 170 1.14 -0.70 4.12
N LEU A 171 0.42 -0.10 3.16
CA LEU A 171 0.82 1.14 2.47
C LEU A 171 0.65 2.37 3.37
N GLY A 172 -0.25 2.32 4.34
CA GLY A 172 -0.34 3.35 5.38
C GLY A 172 0.70 3.09 6.47
N GLY A 173 1.42 4.12 6.91
CA GLY A 173 2.33 4.01 8.05
C GLY A 173 1.60 3.91 9.40
N VAL A 174 2.34 3.92 10.51
CA VAL A 174 1.74 3.81 11.86
C VAL A 174 0.95 5.06 12.27
N ASP A 175 1.31 6.24 11.75
CA ASP A 175 0.55 7.46 12.04
C ASP A 175 -0.85 7.39 11.37
N PRO A 176 -1.95 7.39 12.15
CA PRO A 176 -3.29 7.12 11.62
C PRO A 176 -3.77 8.20 10.65
N LYS A 177 -3.38 9.46 10.86
CA LYS A 177 -3.75 10.56 9.97
C LYS A 177 -3.08 10.40 8.62
N ARG A 178 -1.75 10.18 8.60
CA ARG A 178 -1.00 10.00 7.36
C ARG A 178 -1.43 8.72 6.63
N ALA A 179 -1.62 7.62 7.33
CA ALA A 179 -2.14 6.38 6.75
C ALA A 179 -3.48 6.60 6.04
N LEU A 180 -4.43 7.24 6.72
CA LEU A 180 -5.75 7.52 6.18
C LEU A 180 -5.67 8.43 4.94
N MET A 181 -4.82 9.45 4.96
CA MET A 181 -4.59 10.31 3.80
C MET A 181 -3.96 9.56 2.62
N THR A 182 -3.04 8.61 2.86
CA THR A 182 -2.47 7.76 1.81
C THR A 182 -3.55 6.91 1.14
N TYR A 183 -4.41 6.25 1.92
CA TYR A 183 -5.48 5.43 1.36
C TYR A 183 -6.59 6.25 0.69
N TRP A 184 -6.92 7.42 1.22
CA TRP A 184 -7.79 8.38 0.55
C TRP A 184 -7.20 8.82 -0.78
N ALA A 185 -5.92 9.16 -0.84
CA ALA A 185 -5.23 9.50 -2.09
C ALA A 185 -5.30 8.35 -3.09
N LEU A 186 -5.00 7.12 -2.65
CA LEU A 186 -5.02 5.93 -3.49
C LEU A 186 -6.41 5.71 -4.12
N GLY A 187 -7.45 5.68 -3.28
CA GLY A 187 -8.82 5.48 -3.73
C GLY A 187 -9.33 6.63 -4.60
N SER A 188 -9.11 7.89 -4.20
CA SER A 188 -9.59 9.09 -4.91
C SER A 188 -8.97 9.22 -6.31
N ARG A 189 -7.81 8.60 -6.52
CA ARG A 189 -7.08 8.62 -7.79
C ARG A 189 -7.29 7.37 -8.62
N GLU A 190 -8.28 6.54 -8.27
CA GLU A 190 -8.57 5.28 -8.98
C GLU A 190 -7.30 4.44 -9.14
N MET A 191 -6.62 4.23 -8.02
CA MET A 191 -5.46 3.35 -7.90
C MET A 191 -5.78 2.25 -6.90
N VAL A 192 -5.01 1.17 -6.96
CA VAL A 192 -5.08 0.03 -6.05
C VAL A 192 -3.73 -0.22 -5.39
N GLY A 193 -3.80 -0.88 -4.23
CA GLY A 193 -2.64 -1.26 -3.44
C GLY A 193 -2.44 -2.76 -3.42
N VAL A 194 -1.22 -3.26 -3.50
CA VAL A 194 -0.90 -4.66 -3.12
C VAL A 194 0.07 -4.64 -1.96
N GLU A 195 -0.38 -5.14 -0.82
CA GLU A 195 0.37 -5.08 0.44
C GLU A 195 0.98 -6.45 0.77
N PHE A 196 1.94 -6.46 1.69
CA PHE A 196 2.50 -7.68 2.25
C PHE A 196 3.14 -8.60 1.21
N LEU A 197 3.80 -8.03 0.19
CA LEU A 197 4.60 -8.80 -0.76
C LEU A 197 5.82 -9.46 -0.09
N VAL A 198 6.36 -10.49 -0.72
CA VAL A 198 7.58 -11.19 -0.29
C VAL A 198 8.43 -11.53 -1.52
N ASN A 199 9.72 -11.81 -1.32
CA ASN A 199 10.67 -12.14 -2.38
C ASN A 199 10.87 -11.04 -3.43
N ILE A 200 10.66 -9.76 -3.06
CA ILE A 200 10.87 -8.63 -4.00
C ILE A 200 12.34 -8.56 -4.44
N ASP A 201 13.28 -8.99 -3.58
CA ASP A 201 14.71 -9.09 -3.86
C ASP A 201 15.06 -10.01 -5.05
N LYS A 202 14.14 -10.88 -5.45
CA LYS A 202 14.31 -11.81 -6.58
C LYS A 202 13.83 -11.24 -7.91
N ILE A 203 13.14 -10.11 -7.91
CA ILE A 203 12.64 -9.47 -9.13
C ILE A 203 13.83 -8.83 -9.86
N PRO A 204 14.08 -9.16 -11.14
CA PRO A 204 15.15 -8.51 -11.89
C PRO A 204 14.85 -7.02 -12.09
N ALA A 205 15.90 -6.21 -12.19
CA ALA A 205 15.76 -4.76 -12.28
C ALA A 205 15.01 -4.28 -13.54
N GLN A 206 14.95 -5.09 -14.59
CA GLN A 206 14.28 -4.81 -15.86
C GLN A 206 13.67 -6.08 -16.44
N GLY A 207 12.64 -5.95 -17.26
CA GLY A 207 12.03 -7.06 -17.99
C GLY A 207 11.09 -7.94 -17.17
N ALA A 208 10.85 -7.61 -15.90
CA ALA A 208 9.86 -8.29 -15.07
C ALA A 208 8.45 -7.79 -15.33
N TYR A 209 7.49 -8.71 -15.43
CA TYR A 209 6.07 -8.41 -15.52
C TYR A 209 5.35 -8.90 -14.27
N PHE A 210 4.77 -7.97 -13.51
CA PHE A 210 4.00 -8.26 -12.30
C PHE A 210 2.54 -8.55 -12.65
N MET A 211 1.94 -9.48 -11.92
CA MET A 211 0.51 -9.75 -11.89
C MET A 211 0.07 -10.02 -10.46
N PHE A 212 -1.02 -9.37 -10.03
CA PHE A 212 -1.74 -9.78 -8.83
C PHE A 212 -3.14 -10.29 -9.19
N ALA A 213 -3.38 -11.60 -9.01
CA ALA A 213 -4.68 -12.20 -9.23
C ALA A 213 -5.46 -12.28 -7.90
N ALA A 214 -6.35 -11.31 -7.66
CA ALA A 214 -7.20 -11.29 -6.47
C ALA A 214 -8.28 -12.37 -6.52
N VAL A 215 -8.64 -12.93 -5.35
CA VAL A 215 -9.79 -13.83 -5.23
C VAL A 215 -11.08 -13.02 -5.39
N LYS A 216 -11.99 -13.46 -6.26
CA LYS A 216 -13.29 -12.82 -6.50
C LYS A 216 -14.31 -13.10 -5.38
N VAL A 217 -14.02 -12.60 -4.18
CA VAL A 217 -14.97 -12.58 -3.06
C VAL A 217 -15.95 -11.42 -3.26
N ARG A 218 -17.26 -11.69 -3.17
CA ARG A 218 -18.31 -10.68 -3.36
C ARG A 218 -18.22 -9.57 -2.32
N ASN A 219 -18.31 -8.32 -2.75
CA ASN A 219 -18.33 -7.10 -1.93
C ASN A 219 -17.10 -6.97 -1.01
N CYS A 220 -15.95 -7.46 -1.48
CA CYS A 220 -14.74 -7.50 -0.68
C CYS A 220 -14.03 -6.14 -0.74
N ASN A 221 -13.92 -5.41 0.38
CA ASN A 221 -13.25 -4.10 0.44
C ASN A 221 -11.73 -4.20 0.59
N GLY A 222 -11.20 -5.40 0.37
CA GLY A 222 -9.79 -5.72 0.41
C GLY A 222 -9.63 -7.21 0.65
N GLY A 223 -8.87 -7.90 -0.20
CA GLY A 223 -8.99 -9.35 -0.36
C GLY A 223 -7.70 -10.04 -0.76
N PRO A 224 -7.49 -11.31 -0.35
CA PRO A 224 -6.27 -12.02 -0.66
C PRO A 224 -6.18 -12.35 -2.16
N GLY A 225 -4.98 -12.68 -2.61
CA GLY A 225 -4.74 -13.09 -3.97
C GLY A 225 -3.37 -13.70 -4.15
N ARG A 226 -2.91 -13.75 -5.40
CA ARG A 226 -1.59 -14.26 -5.73
C ARG A 226 -0.81 -13.25 -6.55
N ALA A 227 0.26 -12.72 -5.94
CA ALA A 227 1.30 -12.00 -6.66
C ALA A 227 2.20 -12.99 -7.41
N ILE A 228 2.44 -12.73 -8.69
CA ILE A 228 3.30 -13.50 -9.57
C ILE A 228 4.13 -12.50 -10.39
N VAL A 229 5.41 -12.82 -10.59
CA VAL A 229 6.28 -12.08 -11.50
C VAL A 229 6.77 -13.04 -12.57
N LEU A 230 6.68 -12.61 -13.83
CA LEU A 230 7.17 -13.33 -15.00
C LEU A 230 8.43 -12.62 -15.51
N TYR A 231 9.53 -13.36 -15.70
CA TYR A 231 10.80 -12.88 -16.24
C TYR A 231 11.68 -14.03 -16.72
#